data_AF-A0A660T4U1-F1
#
_entry.id   AF-A0A660T4U1-F1
#
_cell.length_a   1.000
_cell.length_b   1.000
_cell.length_c   1.000
_cell.angle_alpha   90.00
_cell.angle_beta   90.00
_cell.angle_gamma   90.00
#
_symmetry.space_group_name_H-M   'P 1'
#
loop_
_entity.id
_entity.type
_entity.pdbx_description
1 polymer ?
#
loop_
_entity_poly.entity_id
_entity_poly.type
_entity_poly.pdbx_seq_one_letter_code
_entity_poly.pdbx_strand_id
1 'polypeptide(L)'
;MKKKIENIAVGDIVKSYSLEEKKAVFSKITKTYQHLTKDYYLINNQIKVTGIHPFYVDGEWKKVRDLKVGMNLFDGKNEIAIISIRHIKLNHSVNVYDLRVDEYHNYFAQGILVHNKDPPGKSYGIYVETGSGGKQYAGYFGGNVGIGTTTPSEKLHVVGNVKIEGDFEVDNSNWEMYYDDINHRVVIRVK
;
A
#
# COMPACT_ATOMS: atom_id res chain seq x y z
N MET A 1 -1.41 -20.16 19.86
CA MET A 1 -2.87 -20.40 20.03
C MET A 1 -3.63 -19.80 18.87
N LYS A 2 -4.72 -20.42 18.41
CA LYS A 2 -5.63 -19.82 17.41
C LYS A 2 -6.70 -19.03 18.16
N LYS A 3 -6.83 -17.74 17.86
CA LYS A 3 -7.85 -16.85 18.44
C LYS A 3 -8.87 -16.51 17.35
N LYS A 4 -10.16 -16.50 17.69
CA LYS A 4 -11.19 -16.06 16.76
C LYS A 4 -11.07 -14.55 16.56
N ILE A 5 -11.29 -14.08 15.33
CA ILE A 5 -11.03 -12.69 14.95
C ILE A 5 -11.90 -11.69 15.73
N GLU A 6 -13.12 -12.07 16.08
CA GLU A 6 -14.05 -11.28 16.89
C GLU A 6 -13.57 -11.05 18.33
N ASN A 7 -12.63 -11.86 18.82
CA ASN A 7 -12.10 -11.76 20.19
C ASN A 7 -10.73 -11.10 20.23
N ILE A 8 -10.15 -10.74 19.08
CA ILE A 8 -8.84 -10.11 18.97
C ILE A 8 -8.91 -8.66 19.47
N ALA A 9 -7.90 -8.24 20.22
CA ALA A 9 -7.80 -6.90 20.78
C ALA A 9 -6.55 -6.16 20.29
N VAL A 10 -6.59 -4.82 20.36
CA VAL A 10 -5.40 -3.99 20.15
C VAL A 10 -4.33 -4.39 21.16
N GLY A 11 -3.10 -4.58 20.67
CA GLY A 11 -1.96 -5.04 21.45
C GLY A 11 -1.70 -6.54 21.39
N ASP A 12 -2.66 -7.35 20.91
CA ASP A 12 -2.42 -8.77 20.64
C ASP A 12 -1.32 -8.94 19.58
N ILE A 13 -0.57 -10.04 19.68
CA ILE A 13 0.44 -10.43 18.69
C ILE A 13 -0.16 -11.43 17.71
N VAL A 14 0.12 -11.21 16.44
CA VAL A 14 -0.34 -12.04 15.32
C VAL A 14 0.85 -12.41 14.43
N LYS A 15 0.76 -13.57 13.79
CA LYS A 15 1.75 -14.00 12.81
C LYS A 15 1.54 -13.25 11.50
N SER A 16 2.62 -12.70 10.98
CA SER A 16 2.72 -11.97 9.72
C SER A 16 3.84 -12.57 8.87
N TYR A 17 4.08 -12.00 7.69
CA TYR A 17 5.07 -12.47 6.74
C TYR A 17 5.88 -11.31 6.16
N SER A 18 7.21 -11.43 6.21
CA SER A 18 8.11 -10.53 5.49
C SER A 18 8.27 -11.06 4.07
N LEU A 19 7.73 -10.34 3.09
CA LEU A 19 7.89 -10.69 1.66
C LEU A 19 9.34 -10.49 1.19
N GLU A 20 10.06 -9.56 1.81
CA GLU A 20 11.48 -9.28 1.53
C GLU A 20 12.38 -10.41 2.04
N GLU A 21 12.27 -10.75 3.32
CA GLU A 21 13.10 -11.78 3.96
C GLU A 21 12.56 -13.20 3.75
N LYS A 22 11.38 -13.32 3.11
CA LYS A 22 10.67 -14.57 2.83
C LYS A 22 10.50 -15.46 4.07
N LYS A 23 10.20 -14.86 5.22
CA LYS A 23 10.01 -15.56 6.49
C LYS A 23 8.80 -15.07 7.26
N ALA A 24 8.27 -15.96 8.08
CA ALA A 24 7.25 -15.60 9.06
C ALA A 24 7.86 -14.68 10.13
N VAL A 25 7.11 -13.63 10.47
CA VAL A 25 7.43 -12.65 11.51
C VAL A 25 6.21 -12.49 12.43
N PHE A 26 6.36 -11.71 13.50
CA PHE A 26 5.27 -11.38 14.42
C PHE A 26 5.04 -9.88 14.41
N SER A 27 3.77 -9.49 14.29
CA SER A 27 3.33 -8.11 14.33
C SER A 27 2.35 -7.89 15.46
N LYS A 28 2.32 -6.67 15.98
CA LYS A 28 1.35 -6.22 16.97
C LYS A 28 0.13 -5.65 16.28
N ILE A 29 -1.05 -6.01 16.78
CA ILE A 29 -2.30 -5.41 16.32
C ILE A 29 -2.40 -4.00 16.86
N THR A 30 -2.52 -3.03 15.95
CA THR A 30 -2.62 -1.60 16.26
C THR A 30 -4.06 -1.11 16.21
N LYS A 31 -4.93 -1.74 15.42
CA LYS A 31 -6.36 -1.43 15.34
C LYS A 31 -7.18 -2.68 15.02
N THR A 32 -8.43 -2.68 15.47
CA THR A 32 -9.45 -3.67 15.08
C THR A 32 -10.61 -2.93 14.41
N TYR A 33 -11.21 -3.55 13.41
CA TYR A 33 -12.37 -3.01 12.71
C TYR A 33 -13.49 -4.04 12.68
N GLN A 34 -14.72 -3.55 12.76
CA GLN A 34 -15.93 -4.34 12.61
C GLN A 34 -16.86 -3.61 11.65
N HIS A 35 -17.38 -4.34 10.67
CA HIS A 35 -18.34 -3.81 9.70
C HIS A 35 -19.47 -4.81 9.48
N LEU A 36 -20.63 -4.30 9.08
CA LEU A 36 -21.74 -5.12 8.62
C LEU A 36 -21.67 -5.28 7.10
N THR A 37 -21.88 -6.49 6.61
CA THR A 37 -22.06 -6.79 5.17
C THR A 37 -23.25 -7.68 4.94
N LYS A 38 -23.83 -7.62 3.73
CA LYS A 38 -24.89 -8.53 3.27
C LYS A 38 -24.38 -9.57 2.27
N ASP A 39 -23.08 -9.61 2.02
CA ASP A 39 -22.50 -10.62 1.15
C ASP A 39 -21.06 -10.98 1.58
N TYR A 40 -20.64 -12.18 1.18
CA TYR A 40 -19.27 -12.65 1.34
C TYR A 40 -18.94 -13.71 0.29
N TYR A 41 -17.66 -14.00 0.14
CA TYR A 41 -17.14 -15.10 -0.64
C TYR A 41 -16.74 -16.25 0.28
N LEU A 42 -17.08 -17.47 -0.11
CA LEU A 42 -16.66 -18.71 0.53
C LEU A 42 -15.61 -19.40 -0.34
N ILE A 43 -14.35 -19.37 0.11
CA ILE A 43 -13.22 -19.99 -0.59
C ILE A 43 -12.89 -21.33 0.05
N ASN A 44 -12.71 -22.36 -0.78
CA ASN A 44 -12.36 -23.74 -0.38
C ASN A 44 -13.27 -24.30 0.74
N ASN A 45 -14.55 -23.90 0.77
CA ASN A 45 -15.51 -24.23 1.83
C ASN A 45 -15.09 -23.86 3.26
N GLN A 46 -14.06 -23.04 3.45
CA GLN A 46 -13.48 -22.76 4.77
C GLN A 46 -13.41 -21.27 5.08
N ILE A 47 -13.02 -20.45 4.10
CA ILE A 47 -12.72 -19.03 4.32
C ILE A 47 -13.92 -18.20 3.90
N LYS A 48 -14.57 -17.54 4.86
CA LYS A 48 -15.61 -16.55 4.62
C LYS A 48 -14.99 -15.15 4.67
N VAL A 49 -15.08 -14.39 3.59
CA VAL A 49 -14.42 -13.08 3.50
C VAL A 49 -15.14 -12.14 2.53
N THR A 50 -15.03 -10.83 2.73
CA THR A 50 -15.62 -9.86 1.79
C THR A 50 -14.86 -9.83 0.46
N GLY A 51 -15.54 -9.49 -0.63
CA GLY A 51 -14.94 -9.49 -1.98
C GLY A 51 -13.79 -8.49 -2.17
N ILE A 52 -13.67 -7.48 -1.30
CA ILE A 52 -12.65 -6.43 -1.42
C ILE A 52 -11.39 -6.71 -0.61
N HIS A 53 -11.39 -7.74 0.25
CA HIS A 53 -10.25 -8.05 1.09
C HIS A 53 -9.12 -8.65 0.23
N PRO A 54 -7.89 -8.13 0.25
CA PRO A 54 -6.80 -8.66 -0.56
C PRO A 54 -6.16 -9.91 0.05
N PHE A 55 -5.86 -10.89 -0.80
CA PHE A 55 -5.09 -12.09 -0.48
C PHE A 55 -3.79 -12.07 -1.28
N TYR A 56 -2.73 -12.67 -0.74
CA TYR A 56 -1.51 -12.89 -1.51
C TYR A 56 -1.71 -14.15 -2.36
N VAL A 57 -1.80 -13.96 -3.68
CA VAL A 57 -2.21 -14.98 -4.64
C VAL A 57 -1.31 -14.92 -5.87
N ASP A 58 -0.71 -16.04 -6.23
CA ASP A 58 0.26 -16.17 -7.35
C ASP A 58 1.40 -15.12 -7.29
N GLY A 59 1.87 -14.78 -6.09
CA GLY A 59 2.94 -13.79 -5.90
C GLY A 59 2.49 -12.32 -5.82
N GLU A 60 1.19 -12.03 -5.91
CA GLU A 60 0.66 -10.66 -5.92
C GLU A 60 -0.55 -10.48 -4.98
N TRP A 61 -0.80 -9.24 -4.54
CA TRP A 61 -2.00 -8.91 -3.77
C TRP A 61 -3.21 -8.76 -4.69
N LYS A 62 -4.17 -9.68 -4.58
CA LYS A 62 -5.40 -9.70 -5.39
C LYS A 62 -6.64 -9.63 -4.51
N LYS A 63 -7.66 -8.88 -4.93
CA LYS A 63 -8.95 -8.81 -4.20
C LYS A 63 -9.72 -10.12 -4.40
N VAL A 64 -10.40 -10.56 -3.36
CA VAL A 64 -11.19 -11.82 -3.39
C VAL A 64 -12.18 -11.91 -4.55
N ARG A 65 -12.86 -10.81 -4.88
CA ARG A 65 -13.85 -10.76 -5.97
C ARG A 65 -13.25 -11.03 -7.36
N ASP A 66 -11.94 -10.86 -7.51
CA ASP A 66 -11.19 -11.02 -8.75
C ASP A 66 -10.51 -12.41 -8.83
N LEU A 67 -10.60 -13.22 -7.76
CA LEU A 67 -10.01 -14.57 -7.69
C LEU A 67 -10.82 -15.59 -8.48
N LYS A 68 -10.13 -16.63 -8.95
CA LYS A 68 -10.70 -17.72 -9.74
C LYS A 68 -10.18 -19.07 -9.25
N VAL A 69 -10.95 -20.13 -9.53
CA VAL A 69 -10.51 -21.51 -9.32
C VAL A 69 -9.23 -21.75 -10.12
N GLY A 70 -8.26 -22.42 -9.52
CA GLY A 70 -6.94 -22.71 -10.08
C GLY A 70 -5.84 -21.72 -9.71
N MET A 71 -6.17 -20.55 -9.16
CA MET A 71 -5.17 -19.64 -8.58
C MET A 71 -4.66 -20.17 -7.24
N ASN A 72 -3.47 -19.75 -6.82
CA ASN A 72 -2.81 -20.25 -5.63
C ASN A 72 -2.75 -19.21 -4.51
N LEU A 73 -3.43 -19.47 -3.40
CA LEU A 73 -3.25 -18.75 -2.14
C LEU A 73 -1.89 -19.09 -1.54
N PHE A 74 -1.41 -18.26 -0.60
CA PHE A 74 -0.13 -18.53 0.09
C PHE A 74 -0.32 -18.77 1.58
N ASP A 75 0.27 -19.85 2.12
CA ASP A 75 0.20 -20.20 3.55
C ASP A 75 1.44 -19.76 4.36
N GLY A 76 2.39 -19.07 3.72
CA GLY A 76 3.69 -18.70 4.29
C GLY A 76 4.82 -19.66 3.96
N LYS A 77 4.52 -20.82 3.36
CA LYS A 77 5.49 -21.85 2.97
C LYS A 77 5.17 -22.46 1.60
N ASN A 78 3.89 -22.71 1.34
CA ASN A 78 3.37 -23.40 0.17
C ASN A 78 2.29 -22.58 -0.51
N GLU A 79 2.07 -22.93 -1.76
CA GLU A 79 0.93 -22.51 -2.57
C GLU A 79 -0.26 -23.46 -2.34
N ILE A 80 -1.44 -22.87 -2.12
CA ILE A 80 -2.68 -23.58 -1.84
C ILE A 80 -3.70 -23.24 -2.93
N ALA A 81 -4.00 -24.19 -3.80
CA ALA A 81 -4.94 -23.99 -4.89
C ALA A 81 -6.34 -23.62 -4.39
N ILE A 82 -6.95 -22.63 -5.06
CA ILE A 82 -8.37 -22.34 -4.95
C ILE A 82 -9.11 -23.42 -5.74
N ILE A 83 -9.73 -24.36 -5.03
CA ILE A 83 -10.52 -25.44 -5.61
C ILE A 83 -12.02 -25.08 -5.67
N SER A 84 -12.46 -24.11 -4.87
CA SER A 84 -13.82 -23.55 -4.97
C SER A 84 -13.86 -22.12 -4.47
N ILE A 85 -14.68 -21.30 -5.12
CA ILE A 85 -15.00 -19.95 -4.66
C ILE A 85 -16.47 -19.67 -5.00
N ARG A 86 -17.26 -19.25 -4.00
CA ARG A 86 -18.69 -18.92 -4.18
C ARG A 86 -19.00 -17.57 -3.58
N HIS A 87 -19.67 -16.70 -4.34
CA HIS A 87 -20.25 -15.46 -3.82
C HIS A 87 -21.62 -15.76 -3.21
N ILE A 88 -21.80 -15.44 -1.93
CA ILE A 88 -23.00 -15.71 -1.15
C ILE A 88 -23.61 -14.37 -0.77
N LYS A 89 -24.85 -14.14 -1.22
CA LYS A 89 -25.68 -13.00 -0.83
C LYS A 89 -26.60 -13.42 0.32
N LEU A 90 -26.75 -12.56 1.30
CA LEU A 90 -27.53 -12.79 2.50
C LEU A 90 -28.76 -11.89 2.53
N ASN A 91 -29.84 -12.40 3.12
CA ASN A 91 -31.06 -11.62 3.38
C ASN A 91 -30.95 -10.77 4.67
N HIS A 92 -29.87 -10.91 5.43
CA HIS A 92 -29.57 -10.15 6.64
C HIS A 92 -28.09 -9.74 6.67
N SER A 93 -27.77 -8.73 7.46
CA SER A 93 -26.39 -8.29 7.64
C SER A 93 -25.65 -9.18 8.64
N VAL A 94 -24.38 -9.47 8.37
CA VAL A 94 -23.47 -10.19 9.27
C VAL A 94 -22.25 -9.35 9.60
N ASN A 95 -21.67 -9.56 10.78
CA ASN A 95 -20.43 -8.92 11.17
C ASN A 95 -19.25 -9.54 10.41
N VAL A 96 -18.39 -8.67 9.87
CA VAL A 96 -17.05 -8.99 9.38
C VAL A 96 -16.04 -8.15 10.14
N TYR A 97 -14.84 -8.71 10.29
CA TYR A 97 -13.79 -8.13 11.11
C TYR A 97 -12.53 -7.96 10.27
N ASP A 98 -11.77 -6.92 10.57
CA ASP A 98 -10.49 -6.61 9.94
C ASP A 98 -9.50 -6.14 11.01
N LEU A 99 -8.20 -6.28 10.75
CA LEU A 99 -7.15 -5.97 11.71
C LEU A 99 -6.07 -5.13 11.06
N ARG A 100 -5.63 -4.08 11.77
CA ARG A 100 -4.40 -3.37 11.45
C ARG A 100 -3.25 -3.94 12.25
N VAL A 101 -2.17 -4.31 11.57
CA VAL A 101 -0.91 -4.72 12.18
C VAL A 101 0.19 -3.72 11.83
N ASP A 102 1.18 -3.57 12.72
CA ASP A 102 2.36 -2.75 12.48
C ASP A 102 3.32 -3.37 11.45
N GLU A 103 4.19 -2.51 10.90
CA GLU A 103 5.37 -2.80 10.06
C GLU A 103 5.10 -3.53 8.73
N TYR A 104 4.57 -4.76 8.77
CA TYR A 104 4.45 -5.66 7.62
C TYR A 104 3.09 -5.58 6.92
N HIS A 105 2.07 -5.04 7.61
CA HIS A 105 0.72 -4.81 7.05
C HIS A 105 0.06 -6.04 6.41
N ASN A 106 0.37 -7.24 6.92
CA ASN A 106 -0.26 -8.49 6.52
C ASN A 106 -0.34 -9.43 7.73
N TYR A 107 -1.23 -10.41 7.69
CA TYR A 107 -1.33 -11.42 8.75
C TYR A 107 -1.89 -12.73 8.21
N PHE A 108 -1.75 -13.80 9.00
CA PHE A 108 -2.33 -15.10 8.65
C PHE A 108 -3.74 -15.26 9.22
N ALA A 109 -4.73 -15.41 8.34
CA ALA A 109 -6.11 -15.74 8.67
C ALA A 109 -6.45 -17.14 8.14
N GLN A 110 -6.83 -18.04 9.05
CA GLN A 110 -6.96 -19.48 8.74
C GLN A 110 -5.75 -20.08 8.00
N GLY A 111 -4.56 -19.61 8.36
CA GLY A 111 -3.30 -20.07 7.77
C GLY A 111 -2.98 -19.47 6.40
N ILE A 112 -3.84 -18.62 5.83
CA ILE A 112 -3.61 -17.95 4.55
C ILE A 112 -3.16 -16.52 4.78
N LEU A 113 -2.19 -16.07 3.98
CA LEU A 113 -1.66 -14.72 4.03
C LEU A 113 -2.65 -13.72 3.44
N VAL A 114 -3.13 -12.82 4.29
CA VAL A 114 -4.08 -11.76 3.92
C VAL A 114 -3.51 -10.38 4.24
N HIS A 115 -3.95 -9.38 3.50
CA HIS A 115 -3.48 -8.01 3.69
C HIS A 115 -4.28 -7.34 4.81
N ASN A 116 -3.61 -6.53 5.62
CA ASN A 116 -4.29 -5.56 6.48
C ASN A 116 -5.01 -4.57 5.58
N LYS A 117 -6.34 -4.56 5.57
CA LYS A 117 -7.07 -3.57 4.78
C LYS A 117 -6.90 -2.21 5.44
N ASP A 118 -5.95 -1.42 4.95
CA ASP A 118 -6.13 0.03 5.09
C ASP A 118 -7.48 0.35 4.43
N PRO A 119 -8.30 1.27 5.00
CA PRO A 119 -9.36 1.87 4.18
C PRO A 119 -8.72 2.30 2.85
N PRO A 120 -9.44 2.32 1.72
CA PRO A 120 -8.92 2.89 0.49
C PRO A 120 -8.68 4.40 0.70
N GLY A 121 -7.62 4.73 1.43
CA GLY A 121 -7.01 6.02 1.55
C GLY A 121 -6.16 6.13 0.32
N LYS A 122 -6.60 6.95 -0.61
CA LYS A 122 -5.77 7.38 -1.72
C LYS A 122 -4.50 7.98 -1.10
N SER A 123 -3.35 7.37 -1.35
CA SER A 123 -2.06 7.97 -1.02
C SER A 123 -1.87 9.16 -1.95
N TYR A 124 -2.33 10.32 -1.54
CA TYR A 124 -1.95 11.57 -2.17
C TYR A 124 -0.67 12.05 -1.50
N GLY A 125 0.41 12.23 -2.26
CA GLY A 125 1.63 12.87 -1.76
C GLY A 125 1.31 14.29 -1.27
N ILE A 126 0.67 15.08 -2.14
CA ILE A 126 0.00 16.35 -1.79
C ILE A 126 -1.25 16.47 -2.66
N TYR A 127 -2.43 16.56 -2.03
CA TYR A 127 -3.70 16.88 -2.70
C TYR A 127 -4.18 18.22 -2.20
N VAL A 128 -4.39 19.18 -3.10
CA VAL A 128 -4.95 20.50 -2.75
C VAL A 128 -6.01 20.90 -3.76
N GLU A 129 -7.21 21.14 -3.23
CA GLU A 129 -8.28 21.81 -3.94
C GLU A 129 -8.16 23.31 -3.66
N THR A 130 -7.86 24.11 -4.69
CA THR A 130 -7.87 25.56 -4.58
C THR A 130 -9.24 26.10 -4.98
N GLY A 131 -10.02 26.55 -4.00
CA GLY A 131 -11.27 27.28 -4.24
C GLY A 131 -10.96 28.66 -4.82
N SER A 132 -11.70 29.09 -5.86
CA SER A 132 -11.46 30.35 -6.58
C SER A 132 -11.28 31.57 -5.68
N GLY A 133 -10.17 32.31 -5.89
CA GLY A 133 -10.03 33.71 -5.46
C GLY A 133 -8.87 34.01 -4.49
N GLY A 134 -7.61 33.76 -4.89
CA GLY A 134 -6.41 34.22 -4.18
C GLY A 134 -5.17 33.36 -4.50
N LYS A 135 -3.94 33.87 -4.23
CA LYS A 135 -2.72 33.04 -4.33
C LYS A 135 -2.77 31.95 -3.26
N GLN A 136 -3.15 30.74 -3.66
CA GLN A 136 -3.24 29.58 -2.78
C GLN A 136 -2.09 28.62 -3.13
N TYR A 137 -1.10 28.52 -2.25
CA TYR A 137 0.01 27.59 -2.41
C TYR A 137 -0.39 26.25 -1.79
N ALA A 138 -0.45 25.20 -2.62
CA ALA A 138 -0.76 23.84 -2.20
C ALA A 138 0.27 23.24 -1.21
N GLY A 139 1.46 23.82 -1.19
CA GLY A 139 2.50 23.58 -0.20
C GLY A 139 3.59 24.62 -0.40
N TYR A 140 3.79 25.49 0.58
CA TYR A 140 4.96 26.36 0.60
C TYR A 140 6.10 25.62 1.31
N PHE A 141 7.13 25.25 0.56
CA PHE A 141 8.35 24.68 1.13
C PHE A 141 9.33 25.82 1.41
N GLY A 142 9.39 26.25 2.67
CA GLY A 142 10.40 27.23 3.12
C GLY A 142 11.83 26.68 3.14
N GLY A 143 12.00 25.37 2.97
CA GLY A 143 13.27 24.65 2.94
C GLY A 143 13.45 23.82 1.68
N ASN A 144 14.56 23.07 1.63
CA ASN A 144 14.87 22.20 0.50
C ASN A 144 13.92 20.99 0.44
N VAL A 145 13.55 20.58 -0.77
CA VAL A 145 12.67 19.42 -1.01
C VAL A 145 13.51 18.24 -1.51
N GLY A 146 13.48 17.14 -0.76
CA GLY A 146 14.12 15.87 -1.15
C GLY A 146 13.09 14.85 -1.65
N ILE A 147 13.33 14.25 -2.82
CA ILE A 147 12.59 13.12 -3.35
C ILE A 147 13.53 11.91 -3.37
N GLY A 148 13.21 10.88 -2.58
CA GLY A 148 14.10 9.72 -2.40
C GLY A 148 15.31 9.98 -1.48
N THR A 149 15.35 11.12 -0.79
CA THR A 149 16.40 11.49 0.18
C THR A 149 15.83 12.36 1.29
N THR A 150 16.37 12.21 2.51
CA THR A 150 16.01 13.03 3.69
C THR A 150 16.99 14.17 3.95
N THR A 151 18.10 14.22 3.22
CA THR A 151 19.15 15.23 3.36
C THR A 151 19.42 15.92 2.00
N PRO A 152 18.47 16.74 1.51
CA PRO A 152 18.62 17.42 0.23
C PRO A 152 19.74 18.48 0.26
N SER A 153 20.73 18.36 -0.62
CA SER A 153 21.84 19.32 -0.74
C SER A 153 21.49 20.55 -1.59
N GLU A 154 20.40 20.47 -2.36
CA GLU A 154 19.90 21.55 -3.23
C GLU A 154 18.44 21.87 -2.91
N LYS A 155 17.95 23.01 -3.41
CA LYS A 155 16.55 23.43 -3.19
C LYS A 155 15.53 22.36 -3.60
N LEU A 156 15.84 21.65 -4.67
CA LEU A 156 15.17 20.41 -5.06
C LEU A 156 16.25 19.35 -5.31
N HIS A 157 16.20 18.23 -4.58
CA HIS A 157 17.11 17.10 -4.76
C HIS A 157 16.31 15.83 -5.01
N VAL A 158 16.46 15.24 -6.20
CA VAL A 158 15.83 13.98 -6.57
C VAL A 158 16.90 12.89 -6.68
N VAL A 159 16.79 11.84 -5.86
CA VAL A 159 17.58 10.60 -6.03
C VAL A 159 16.78 9.66 -6.92
N GLY A 160 17.00 9.76 -8.23
CA GLY A 160 16.30 8.96 -9.24
C GLY A 160 16.16 9.70 -10.57
N ASN A 161 15.35 9.12 -11.46
CA ASN A 161 15.10 9.70 -12.78
C ASN A 161 14.02 10.80 -12.71
N VAL A 162 14.24 11.90 -13.44
CA VAL A 162 13.25 12.96 -13.66
C VAL A 162 12.80 12.90 -15.12
N LYS A 163 11.49 12.73 -15.37
CA LYS A 163 10.89 12.82 -16.71
C LYS A 163 10.07 14.10 -16.81
N ILE A 164 10.35 14.91 -17.83
CA ILE A 164 9.60 16.12 -18.16
C ILE A 164 9.03 15.91 -19.56
N GLU A 165 7.70 15.90 -19.69
CA GLU A 165 7.02 15.71 -20.98
C GLU A 165 6.74 17.03 -21.72
N GLY A 166 6.85 18.17 -21.02
CA GLY A 166 6.79 19.51 -21.59
C GLY A 166 8.15 20.21 -21.57
N ASP A 167 8.12 21.53 -21.56
CA ASP A 167 9.34 22.34 -21.57
C ASP A 167 10.00 22.39 -20.18
N PHE A 168 11.33 22.31 -20.17
CA PHE A 168 12.15 22.65 -19.01
C PHE A 168 12.67 24.07 -19.20
N GLU A 169 11.99 25.04 -18.58
CA GLU A 169 12.30 26.47 -18.71
C GLU A 169 13.20 26.97 -17.58
N VAL A 170 14.21 27.76 -17.93
CA VAL A 170 15.04 28.51 -17.00
C VAL A 170 14.73 29.99 -17.19
N ASP A 171 13.91 30.56 -16.32
CA ASP A 171 13.50 31.96 -16.37
C ASP A 171 14.57 32.88 -15.75
N ASN A 172 15.70 32.99 -16.46
CA ASN A 172 16.77 33.94 -16.19
C ASN A 172 17.50 34.23 -17.50
N SER A 173 17.90 35.47 -17.77
CA SER A 173 18.63 35.82 -18.99
C SER A 173 20.13 35.48 -18.94
N ASN A 174 20.66 35.12 -17.76
CA ASN A 174 22.07 34.84 -17.52
C ASN A 174 22.26 33.40 -16.98
N TRP A 175 22.04 32.40 -17.83
CA TRP A 175 22.24 30.98 -17.47
C TRP A 175 23.28 30.29 -18.36
N GLU A 176 23.76 29.14 -17.89
CA GLU A 176 24.55 28.20 -18.67
C GLU A 176 24.06 26.78 -18.51
N MET A 177 24.25 25.98 -19.55
CA MET A 177 24.19 24.53 -19.49
C MET A 177 25.49 23.96 -20.03
N TYR A 178 26.09 23.06 -19.26
CA TYR A 178 27.29 22.35 -19.65
C TYR A 178 27.31 20.96 -19.03
N TYR A 179 28.11 20.07 -19.60
CA TYR A 179 28.39 18.78 -18.99
C TYR A 179 29.64 18.88 -18.12
N ASP A 180 29.50 18.53 -16.86
CA ASP A 180 30.58 18.47 -15.88
C ASP A 180 31.19 17.06 -15.98
N ASP A 181 32.27 16.96 -16.77
CA ASP A 181 32.96 15.70 -17.05
C ASP A 181 33.50 15.03 -15.79
N ILE A 182 33.90 15.80 -14.78
CA ILE A 182 34.51 15.31 -13.54
C ILE A 182 33.46 14.59 -12.70
N ASN A 183 32.26 15.17 -12.60
CA ASN A 183 31.18 14.64 -11.77
C ASN A 183 30.15 13.83 -12.56
N HIS A 184 30.37 13.66 -13.87
CA HIS A 184 29.49 12.94 -14.80
C HIS A 184 28.03 13.41 -14.74
N ARG A 185 27.81 14.73 -14.79
CA ARG A 185 26.46 15.32 -14.71
C ARG A 185 26.27 16.46 -15.69
N VAL A 186 25.04 16.65 -16.16
CA VAL A 186 24.64 17.89 -16.82
C VAL A 186 24.36 18.93 -15.73
N VAL A 187 24.96 20.11 -15.85
CA VAL A 187 24.72 21.25 -14.96
C VAL A 187 23.95 22.31 -15.73
N ILE A 188 22.90 22.83 -15.10
CA ILE A 188 22.13 23.98 -15.58
C ILE A 188 22.05 24.97 -14.42
N ARG A 189 22.62 26.16 -14.56
CA ARG A 189 22.66 27.17 -13.48
C ARG A 189 22.66 28.60 -14.01
N VAL A 190 22.31 29.54 -13.15
CA VAL A 190 22.51 30.98 -13.38
C VAL A 190 24.00 31.30 -13.19
N LYS A 191 24.56 32.14 -14.06
CA LYS A 191 25.92 32.67 -13.95
C LYS A 191 26.01 33.84 -12.96
#